data_AF-A0A940CXJ6-F1
#
_entry.id   AF-A0A940CXJ6-F1
#
_cell.length_a   1.000
_cell.length_b   1.000
_cell.length_c   1.000
_cell.angle_alpha   90.00
_cell.angle_beta   90.00
_cell.angle_gamma   90.00
#
_symmetry.space_group_name_H-M   'P 1'
#
loop_
_entity.id
_entity.type
_entity.pdbx_description
1 polymer ?
#
loop_
_entity_poly.entity_id
_entity_poly.type
_entity_poly.pdbx_seq_one_letter_code
_entity_poly.pdbx_strand_id
1 'polypeptide(L)'
;MNAKEFLTVVLPLFVVAFFFKLYFSAFLLIYPGDILFALVLTVLIFRNSSVLLYTFLFFLGLLEGLDFLNIEILSAIYFVLLGILINHLRKYLTFETFESKILIWILSILTFLIFRYLVYFYNLNAPINWMLILNLVVKSFYYVFTTFIWVLIFYKILINFLYKRS
;
A
#
# COMPACT_ATOMS: atom_id res chain seq x y z
N MET A 1 5.79 -5.25 16.14
CA MET A 1 6.51 -3.96 16.14
C MET A 1 6.20 -3.29 17.46
N ASN A 2 7.21 -2.78 18.16
CA ASN A 2 6.99 -2.15 19.47
C ASN A 2 6.43 -0.73 19.29
N ALA A 3 5.68 -0.22 20.27
CA ALA A 3 5.11 1.13 20.23
C ALA A 3 6.18 2.22 19.99
N LYS A 4 7.37 2.04 20.58
CA LYS A 4 8.51 2.94 20.37
C LYS A 4 8.98 2.96 18.91
N GLU A 5 9.12 1.81 18.25
CA GLU A 5 9.51 1.74 16.84
C GLU A 5 8.44 2.38 15.94
N PHE A 6 7.16 2.10 16.23
CA PHE A 6 6.05 2.69 15.50
C PHE A 6 6.05 4.22 15.59
N LEU A 7 6.14 4.77 16.80
CA LEU A 7 6.09 6.22 17.02
C LEU A 7 7.34 6.95 16.52
N THR A 8 8.53 6.32 16.57
CA THR A 8 9.78 6.99 16.20
C THR A 8 10.20 6.79 14.75
N VAL A 9 9.63 5.79 14.04
CA VAL A 9 9.99 5.48 12.66
C VAL A 9 8.77 5.51 11.75
N VAL A 10 7.75 4.68 12.03
CA VAL A 10 6.62 4.50 11.10
C VAL A 10 5.72 5.73 11.03
N LEU A 11 5.40 6.34 12.17
CA LEU A 11 4.54 7.53 12.20
C LEU A 11 5.20 8.75 11.53
N PRO A 12 6.48 9.09 11.77
CA PRO A 12 7.17 10.11 10.99
C PRO A 12 7.24 9.79 9.50
N LEU A 13 7.51 8.53 9.15
CA LEU A 13 7.56 8.09 7.75
C LEU A 13 6.19 8.25 7.07
N PHE A 14 5.10 7.96 7.78
CA PHE A 14 3.74 8.22 7.32
C PHE A 14 3.49 9.70 7.04
N VAL A 15 3.88 10.60 7.95
CA VAL A 15 3.73 12.05 7.74
C VAL A 15 4.49 12.51 6.48
N VAL A 16 5.72 12.03 6.30
CA VAL A 16 6.53 12.33 5.12
C VAL A 16 5.90 11.76 3.85
N ALA A 17 5.44 10.50 3.88
CA ALA A 17 4.77 9.85 2.76
C ALA A 17 3.50 10.59 2.34
N PHE A 18 2.70 11.01 3.33
CA PHE A 18 1.48 11.77 3.11
C PHE A 18 1.78 13.15 2.50
N PHE A 19 2.80 13.85 3.02
CA PHE A 19 3.27 15.10 2.45
C PHE A 19 3.69 14.93 0.98
N PHE A 20 4.48 13.91 0.65
CA PHE A 20 4.87 13.64 -0.74
C PHE A 20 3.66 13.33 -1.62
N LYS A 21 2.71 12.52 -1.15
CA LYS A 21 1.46 12.23 -1.88
C LYS A 21 0.74 13.53 -2.24
N LEU A 22 0.56 14.43 -1.28
CA LEU A 22 -0.08 15.73 -1.51
C LEU A 22 0.76 16.63 -2.43
N TYR A 23 2.08 16.69 -2.24
CA TYR A 23 2.96 17.51 -3.06
C TYR A 23 2.92 17.08 -4.54
N PHE A 24 3.04 15.79 -4.83
CA PHE A 24 2.97 15.28 -6.20
C PHE A 24 1.58 15.50 -6.83
N SER A 25 0.52 15.18 -6.09
CA SER A 25 -0.85 15.25 -6.63
C SER A 25 -1.40 16.66 -6.76
N ALA A 26 -1.13 17.55 -5.80
CA ALA A 26 -1.72 18.88 -5.76
C ALA A 26 -0.82 19.97 -6.38
N PHE A 27 0.50 19.87 -6.22
CA PHE A 27 1.43 20.90 -6.72
C PHE A 27 2.02 20.55 -8.08
N LEU A 28 2.55 19.33 -8.23
CA LEU A 28 3.14 18.90 -9.51
C LEU A 28 2.11 18.34 -10.50
N LEU A 29 0.89 18.02 -10.05
CA LEU A 29 -0.16 17.39 -10.85
C LEU A 29 0.28 16.05 -11.49
N ILE A 30 1.22 15.36 -10.84
CA ILE A 30 1.72 14.05 -11.25
C ILE A 30 1.11 13.00 -10.32
N TYR A 31 0.58 11.92 -10.88
CA TYR A 31 0.14 10.78 -10.10
C TYR A 31 1.36 9.95 -9.68
N PRO A 32 1.75 9.90 -8.39
CA PRO A 32 2.98 9.24 -7.99
C PRO A 32 2.81 7.73 -7.73
N GLY A 33 1.69 7.14 -8.16
CA GLY A 33 1.25 5.83 -7.67
C GLY A 33 0.64 5.92 -6.27
N ASP A 34 0.52 4.78 -5.59
CA ASP A 34 -0.02 4.73 -4.24
C ASP A 34 1.07 4.65 -3.18
N ILE A 35 1.50 5.83 -2.73
CA ILE A 35 2.56 5.99 -1.73
C ILE A 35 2.14 5.41 -0.37
N LEU A 36 0.88 5.59 0.03
CA LEU A 36 0.41 5.14 1.34
C LEU A 36 0.29 3.62 1.38
N PHE A 37 -0.22 3.01 0.31
CA PHE A 37 -0.23 1.56 0.17
C PHE A 37 1.18 0.97 0.13
N ALA A 38 2.12 1.62 -0.58
CA ALA A 38 3.52 1.19 -0.59
C ALA A 38 4.15 1.21 0.82
N LEU A 39 3.85 2.21 1.63
CA LEU A 39 4.28 2.27 3.02
C LEU A 39 3.69 1.11 3.85
N VAL A 40 2.41 0.79 3.66
CA VAL A 40 1.76 -0.35 4.33
C VAL A 40 2.45 -1.66 4.00
N LEU A 41 2.68 -1.94 2.72
CA LEU A 41 3.33 -3.17 2.28
C LEU A 41 4.72 -3.35 2.86
N THR A 42 5.48 -2.26 2.96
CA THR A 42 6.84 -2.33 3.51
C THR A 42 6.83 -2.52 5.03
N VAL A 43 6.00 -1.78 5.77
CA VAL A 43 5.87 -1.93 7.23
C VAL A 43 5.43 -3.35 7.59
N LEU A 44 4.50 -3.93 6.83
CA LEU A 44 4.00 -5.29 7.03
C LEU A 44 5.08 -6.37 6.87
N ILE A 45 6.21 -6.10 6.23
CA ILE A 45 7.32 -7.07 6.10
C ILE A 45 8.28 -7.03 7.29
N PHE A 46 8.55 -5.88 7.91
CA PHE A 46 9.67 -5.76 8.86
C PHE A 46 9.47 -6.34 10.27
N ARG A 47 8.24 -6.53 10.76
CA ARG A 47 7.99 -7.04 12.13
C ARG A 47 6.65 -7.75 12.24
N ASN A 48 6.49 -8.61 13.25
CA ASN A 48 5.20 -9.20 13.58
C ASN A 48 4.18 -8.12 13.93
N SER A 49 2.95 -8.34 13.45
CA SER A 49 1.80 -7.46 13.61
C SER A 49 1.45 -7.28 15.08
N SER A 50 1.45 -6.04 15.56
CA SER A 50 0.86 -5.68 16.86
C SER A 50 -0.53 -5.08 16.63
N VAL A 51 -1.37 -5.04 17.67
CA VAL A 51 -2.71 -4.40 17.62
C VAL A 51 -2.61 -2.97 17.08
N LEU A 52 -1.59 -2.23 17.51
CA LEU A 52 -1.33 -0.85 17.08
C LEU A 52 -1.11 -0.76 15.55
N LEU A 53 -0.43 -1.73 14.95
CA LEU A 53 -0.27 -1.79 13.50
C LEU A 53 -1.62 -2.01 12.80
N TYR A 54 -2.48 -2.90 13.30
CA TYR A 54 -3.81 -3.12 12.72
C TYR A 54 -4.72 -1.89 12.86
N THR A 55 -4.68 -1.21 14.00
CA THR A 55 -5.39 0.07 14.16
C THR A 55 -4.90 1.11 13.16
N PHE A 56 -3.58 1.20 12.95
CA PHE A 56 -3.01 2.08 11.94
C PHE A 56 -3.44 1.71 10.52
N LEU A 57 -3.42 0.42 10.15
CA LEU A 57 -3.88 -0.05 8.84
C LEU A 57 -5.35 0.29 8.59
N PHE A 58 -6.20 0.16 9.61
CA PHE A 58 -7.60 0.53 9.53
C PHE A 58 -7.78 2.02 9.18
N PHE A 59 -7.13 2.92 9.93
CA PHE A 59 -7.20 4.37 9.65
C PHE A 59 -6.60 4.73 8.29
N LEU A 60 -5.51 4.08 7.90
CA LEU A 60 -4.87 4.34 6.60
C LEU A 60 -5.76 3.84 5.44
N GLY A 61 -6.47 2.74 5.61
CA GLY A 61 -7.49 2.30 4.65
C GLY A 61 -8.72 3.22 4.59
N LEU A 62 -9.15 3.81 5.71
CA LEU A 62 -10.18 4.86 5.69
C LEU A 62 -9.73 6.06 4.85
N LEU A 63 -8.49 6.53 5.07
CA LEU A 63 -7.90 7.64 4.30
C LEU A 63 -7.81 7.33 2.81
N GLU A 64 -7.35 6.13 2.45
CA GLU A 64 -7.25 5.74 1.04
C GLU A 64 -8.62 5.58 0.37
N GLY A 65 -9.66 5.16 1.12
CA GLY A 65 -11.01 5.09 0.60
C GLY A 65 -11.69 6.44 0.40
N LEU A 66 -11.28 7.50 1.10
CA LEU A 66 -11.74 8.87 0.82
C LEU A 66 -11.29 9.32 -0.58
N ASP A 67 -10.07 8.96 -0.97
CA ASP A 67 -9.52 9.34 -2.28
C ASP A 67 -10.12 8.53 -3.44
N PHE A 68 -10.81 7.41 -3.15
CA PHE A 68 -11.33 6.51 -4.17
C PHE A 68 -12.82 6.22 -3.97
N LEU A 69 -13.68 6.97 -4.68
CA LEU A 69 -15.14 6.73 -4.76
C LEU A 69 -15.87 6.70 -3.39
N ASN A 70 -15.30 7.31 -2.34
CA ASN A 70 -15.87 7.33 -0.98
C ASN A 70 -16.24 5.92 -0.47
N ILE A 71 -15.29 4.99 -0.57
CA ILE A 71 -15.44 3.60 -0.09
C ILE A 71 -14.59 3.34 1.15
N GLU A 72 -14.60 4.27 2.10
CA GLU A 72 -13.72 4.30 3.28
C GLU A 72 -13.76 2.98 4.06
N ILE A 73 -14.96 2.50 4.39
CA ILE A 73 -15.15 1.28 5.18
C ILE A 73 -14.62 0.05 4.43
N LEU A 74 -14.91 -0.05 3.13
CA LEU A 74 -14.49 -1.19 2.32
C LEU A 74 -12.96 -1.24 2.20
N SER A 75 -12.33 -0.07 1.97
CA SER A 75 -10.87 0.07 1.93
C SER A 75 -10.23 -0.23 3.28
N ALA A 76 -10.80 0.25 4.39
CA ALA A 76 -10.32 -0.06 5.73
C ALA A 76 -10.31 -1.57 6.02
N ILE A 77 -11.40 -2.26 5.65
CA ILE A 77 -11.50 -3.72 5.77
C ILE A 77 -10.44 -4.40 4.91
N TYR A 78 -10.25 -3.97 3.65
CA TYR A 78 -9.24 -4.53 2.77
C TYR A 78 -7.83 -4.45 3.38
N PHE A 79 -7.44 -3.30 3.94
CA PHE A 79 -6.11 -3.10 4.52
C PHE A 79 -5.88 -3.99 5.75
N VAL A 80 -6.89 -4.13 6.61
CA VAL A 80 -6.82 -5.03 7.76
C VAL A 80 -6.70 -6.49 7.31
N LEU A 81 -7.50 -6.92 6.34
CA LEU A 81 -7.45 -8.27 5.77
C LEU A 81 -6.09 -8.56 5.14
N LEU A 82 -5.52 -7.60 4.41
CA LEU A 82 -4.17 -7.71 3.84
C LEU A 82 -3.12 -7.95 4.94
N GLY A 83 -3.20 -7.19 6.05
CA GLY A 83 -2.32 -7.37 7.19
C GLY A 83 -2.47 -8.75 7.87
N ILE A 84 -3.70 -9.27 7.96
CA ILE A 84 -3.96 -10.63 8.48
C ILE A 84 -3.38 -11.68 7.53
N LEU A 85 -3.62 -11.54 6.23
CA LEU A 85 -3.18 -12.47 5.20
C LEU A 85 -1.65 -12.53 5.11
N ILE A 86 -0.95 -11.39 5.10
CA ILE A 86 0.51 -11.35 5.07
C ILE A 86 1.11 -11.97 6.35
N ASN A 87 0.52 -11.69 7.51
CA ASN A 87 0.95 -12.30 8.77
C ASN A 87 0.72 -13.81 8.79
N HIS A 88 -0.36 -14.29 8.18
CA HIS A 88 -0.63 -15.71 8.02
C HIS A 88 0.36 -16.37 7.05
N LEU A 89 0.58 -15.77 5.87
CA LEU A 89 1.54 -16.24 4.87
C LEU A 89 2.96 -16.35 5.44
N ARG A 90 3.33 -15.50 6.42
CA ARG A 90 4.65 -15.53 7.08
C ARG A 90 4.95 -16.85 7.78
N LYS A 91 3.92 -17.61 8.17
CA LYS A 91 4.10 -18.92 8.78
C LYS A 91 4.55 -19.98 7.76
N TYR A 92 4.27 -19.76 6.48
CA TYR A 92 4.49 -20.73 5.40
C TYR A 92 5.61 -20.29 4.44
N LEU A 93 5.79 -18.98 4.27
CA LEU A 93 6.79 -18.39 3.40
C LEU A 93 7.92 -17.82 4.25
N THR A 94 9.14 -18.31 4.02
CA THR A 94 10.36 -17.73 4.56
C THR A 94 10.61 -16.38 3.91
N PHE A 95 10.08 -15.31 4.50
CA PHE A 95 10.32 -13.90 4.15
C PHE A 95 11.79 -13.45 4.33
N GLU A 96 12.73 -14.38 4.39
CA GLU A 96 14.15 -14.10 4.60
C GLU A 96 14.78 -13.59 3.29
N THR A 97 14.40 -14.19 2.17
CA THR A 97 14.93 -13.81 0.85
C THR A 97 14.30 -12.52 0.32
N PHE A 98 15.08 -11.74 -0.42
CA PHE A 98 14.57 -10.55 -1.08
C PHE A 98 13.54 -10.89 -2.18
N GLU A 99 13.73 -12.02 -2.87
CA GLU A 99 12.84 -12.50 -3.92
C GLU A 99 11.42 -12.78 -3.41
N SER A 100 11.28 -13.44 -2.25
CA SER A 100 9.98 -13.71 -1.65
C SER A 100 9.25 -12.42 -1.25
N LYS A 101 9.97 -11.41 -0.77
CA LYS A 101 9.43 -10.08 -0.46
C LYS A 101 8.90 -9.38 -1.71
N ILE A 102 9.68 -9.40 -2.79
CA ILE A 102 9.28 -8.82 -4.09
C ILE A 102 7.99 -9.47 -4.58
N LEU A 103 7.93 -10.81 -4.57
CA LEU A 103 6.76 -11.54 -5.05
C LEU A 103 5.51 -11.12 -4.27
N ILE A 104 5.62 -11.00 -2.95
CA ILE A 104 4.48 -10.63 -2.10
C ILE A 104 4.08 -9.18 -2.29
N TRP A 105 5.03 -8.26 -2.48
CA TRP A 105 4.72 -6.88 -2.84
C TRP A 105 3.98 -6.79 -4.17
N ILE A 106 4.48 -7.45 -5.22
CA ILE A 106 3.84 -7.44 -6.54
C ILE A 106 2.44 -8.04 -6.45
N LEU A 107 2.29 -9.21 -5.82
CA LEU A 107 0.97 -9.82 -5.65
C LEU A 107 0.01 -8.90 -4.88
N SER A 108 0.46 -8.26 -3.80
CA SER A 108 -0.39 -7.37 -3.01
C SER A 108 -0.82 -6.11 -3.78
N ILE A 109 0.08 -5.56 -4.61
CA ILE A 109 -0.23 -4.46 -5.52
C ILE A 109 -1.28 -4.89 -6.55
N LEU A 110 -1.10 -6.08 -7.14
CA LEU A 110 -2.05 -6.61 -8.12
C LEU A 110 -3.42 -6.90 -7.49
N THR A 111 -3.47 -7.51 -6.30
CA THR A 111 -4.75 -7.78 -5.63
C THR A 111 -5.47 -6.48 -5.26
N PHE A 112 -4.73 -5.44 -4.87
CA PHE A 112 -5.34 -4.16 -4.56
C PHE A 112 -5.84 -3.44 -5.81
N LEU A 113 -5.10 -3.53 -6.92
CA LEU A 113 -5.55 -3.03 -8.21
C LEU A 113 -6.83 -3.74 -8.69
N ILE A 114 -6.90 -5.07 -8.55
CA ILE A 114 -8.09 -5.87 -8.85
C ILE A 114 -9.26 -5.40 -7.98
N PHE A 115 -9.05 -5.26 -6.67
CA PHE A 115 -10.07 -4.73 -5.75
C PHE A 115 -10.60 -3.36 -6.21
N ARG A 116 -9.71 -2.42 -6.55
CA ARG A 116 -10.09 -1.09 -7.06
C ARG A 116 -10.88 -1.19 -8.36
N TYR A 117 -10.52 -2.08 -9.28
CA TYR A 117 -11.27 -2.27 -10.51
C TYR A 117 -12.62 -2.92 -10.31
N LEU A 118 -12.75 -3.89 -9.41
CA LEU A 118 -14.05 -4.45 -9.06
C LEU A 118 -14.99 -3.36 -8.55
N VAL A 119 -14.51 -2.50 -7.65
CA VAL A 119 -15.30 -1.36 -7.13
C VAL A 119 -15.61 -0.35 -8.24
N TYR A 120 -14.62 -0.01 -9.08
CA TYR A 120 -14.80 0.94 -10.17
C TYR A 120 -15.87 0.45 -11.17
N PHE A 121 -15.78 -0.80 -11.62
CA PHE A 121 -16.74 -1.38 -12.57
C PHE A 121 -18.11 -1.60 -11.95
N TYR A 122 -18.19 -1.93 -10.66
CA TYR A 122 -19.47 -2.02 -9.95
C TYR A 122 -20.22 -0.68 -9.93
N ASN A 123 -19.49 0.43 -9.81
CA ASN A 123 -20.05 1.78 -9.81
C ASN A 123 -20.14 2.40 -11.22
N LEU A 124 -19.69 1.71 -12.27
CA LEU A 124 -19.65 2.25 -13.63
C LEU A 124 -21.03 2.17 -14.28
N ASN A 125 -21.74 3.29 -14.31
CA ASN A 125 -23.04 3.41 -15.00
C ASN A 125 -22.89 3.73 -16.51
N ALA A 126 -21.87 3.19 -17.18
CA ALA A 126 -21.56 3.50 -18.58
C ALA A 126 -21.12 2.25 -19.35
N PRO A 127 -21.41 2.17 -20.68
CA PRO A 127 -20.96 1.06 -21.49
C PRO A 127 -19.43 1.03 -21.62
N ILE A 128 -18.87 -0.18 -21.58
CA ILE A 128 -17.43 -0.41 -21.68
C ILE A 128 -17.00 -0.27 -23.15
N ASN A 129 -16.06 0.64 -23.42
CA ASN A 129 -15.46 0.83 -24.74
C ASN A 129 -13.98 0.37 -24.72
N TRP A 130 -13.47 -0.13 -25.85
CA TRP A 130 -12.07 -0.51 -26.03
C TRP A 130 -11.06 0.59 -25.64
N MET A 131 -11.38 1.86 -25.92
CA MET A 131 -10.50 2.97 -25.53
C MET A 131 -10.40 3.13 -24.00
N LEU A 132 -11.50 2.85 -23.29
CA LEU A 132 -11.52 2.84 -21.82
C LEU A 132 -10.66 1.70 -21.30
N ILE A 133 -10.78 0.50 -21.87
CA ILE A 133 -9.98 -0.67 -21.48
C ILE A 133 -8.48 -0.39 -21.69
N LEU A 134 -8.09 0.15 -22.85
CA LEU A 134 -6.69 0.46 -23.15
C LEU A 134 -6.12 1.51 -22.17
N ASN A 135 -6.90 2.55 -21.86
CA ASN A 135 -6.50 3.55 -20.88
C ASN A 135 -6.33 2.95 -19.48
N LEU A 136 -7.23 2.05 -19.06
CA LEU A 136 -7.11 1.34 -17.78
C LEU A 136 -5.85 0.47 -17.72
N VAL A 137 -5.53 -0.24 -18.80
CA VAL A 137 -4.30 -1.07 -18.87
C VAL A 137 -3.05 -0.19 -18.72
N VAL A 138 -2.94 0.90 -19.47
CA VAL A 138 -1.78 1.80 -19.37
C VAL A 138 -1.67 2.41 -17.97
N LYS A 139 -2.79 2.87 -17.40
CA LYS A 139 -2.84 3.37 -16.02
C LYS A 139 -2.47 2.28 -15.00
N SER A 140 -2.85 1.03 -15.24
CA SER A 140 -2.49 -0.11 -14.38
C SER A 140 -0.98 -0.32 -14.35
N PHE A 141 -0.34 -0.37 -15.52
CA PHE A 141 1.09 -0.58 -15.61
C PHE A 141 1.85 0.55 -14.90
N TYR A 142 1.47 1.79 -15.17
CA TYR A 142 2.07 2.95 -14.52
C TYR A 142 1.86 2.91 -13.00
N TYR A 143 0.64 2.58 -12.55
CA TYR A 143 0.32 2.40 -11.13
C TYR A 143 1.19 1.36 -10.45
N VAL A 144 1.28 0.16 -11.04
CA VAL A 144 2.06 -0.95 -10.48
C VAL A 144 3.53 -0.55 -10.38
N PHE A 145 4.09 0.03 -11.44
CA PHE A 145 5.48 0.43 -11.50
C PHE A 145 5.83 1.51 -10.47
N THR A 146 5.07 2.60 -10.44
CA THR A 146 5.31 3.72 -9.52
C THR A 146 5.11 3.31 -8.05
N THR A 147 4.06 2.56 -7.74
CA THR A 147 3.81 2.04 -6.39
C THR A 147 4.95 1.10 -5.95
N PHE A 148 5.43 0.24 -6.84
CA PHE A 148 6.55 -0.66 -6.54
C PHE A 148 7.86 0.10 -6.29
N ILE A 149 8.14 1.19 -7.02
CA ILE A 149 9.29 2.05 -6.73
C ILE A 149 9.22 2.61 -5.31
N TRP A 150 8.05 3.10 -4.89
CA TRP A 150 7.86 3.57 -3.52
C TRP A 150 8.05 2.48 -2.48
N VAL A 151 7.60 1.25 -2.76
CA VAL A 151 7.87 0.08 -1.91
C VAL A 151 9.38 -0.12 -1.75
N LEU A 152 10.16 -0.05 -2.82
CA LEU A 152 11.62 -0.20 -2.73
C LEU A 152 12.28 0.94 -1.93
N ILE A 153 11.81 2.19 -2.11
CA ILE A 153 12.30 3.35 -1.37
C ILE A 153 12.03 3.17 0.13
N PHE A 154 10.78 2.89 0.52
CA PHE A 154 10.42 2.68 1.91
C PHE A 154 11.11 1.47 2.51
N TYR A 155 11.28 0.39 1.74
CA TYR A 155 12.03 -0.77 2.20
C TYR A 155 13.48 -0.41 2.55
N LYS A 156 14.15 0.35 1.69
CA LYS A 156 15.53 0.82 1.93
C LYS A 156 15.62 1.78 3.12
N ILE A 157 14.61 2.61 3.34
CA ILE A 157 14.56 3.48 4.52
C ILE A 157 14.36 2.63 5.78
N LEU A 158 13.35 1.77 5.81
CA LEU A 158 12.99 0.97 6.97
C LEU A 158 14.08 -0.02 7.37
N ILE A 159 14.77 -0.66 6.40
CA ILE A 159 15.90 -1.54 6.73
C ILE A 159 17.00 -0.77 7.47
N ASN A 160 17.31 0.45 7.04
CA ASN A 160 18.34 1.27 7.68
C ASN A 160 17.95 1.73 9.10
N PHE A 161 16.67 2.01 9.35
CA PHE A 161 16.21 2.49 10.65
C PHE A 161 15.84 1.39 11.65
N LEU A 162 15.29 0.28 11.16
CA LEU A 162 14.80 -0.81 12.01
C LEU A 162 15.83 -1.93 12.21
N TYR A 163 16.64 -2.25 11.19
CA TYR A 163 17.66 -3.30 11.31
C TYR A 163 18.92 -2.81 12.04
N LYS A 164 19.27 -1.52 11.90
CA LYS A 164 20.45 -0.95 12.57
C LYS A 164 20.27 -0.68 14.07
N ARG A 165 19.06 -0.90 14.61
CA ARG A 165 18.70 -0.70 16.03
C ARG A 165 18.52 -2.02 16.81
N SER A 166 18.71 -3.18 16.17
CA SER A 166 18.83 -4.49 16.83
C SER A 166 20.29 -4.83 17.05
#